data_AF-A0A933FX10-F1
#
_entry.id   AF-A0A933FX10-F1
#
_cell.length_a   1.000
_cell.length_b   1.000
_cell.length_c   1.000
_cell.angle_alpha   90.00
_cell.angle_beta   90.00
_cell.angle_gamma   90.00
#
_symmetry.space_group_name_H-M   'P 1'
#
loop_
_entity.id
_entity.type
_entity.pdbx_description
1 polymer ?
#
loop_
_entity_poly.entity_id
_entity_poly.type
_entity_poly.pdbx_seq_one_letter_code
_entity_poly.pdbx_strand_id
1 'polypeptide(L)'
;MSAKRATITAVGHYVPEKILSNADLEKMVDTTDEWIISRTGIRERRIAEKGVPTSELAVQAAKRALENAELIPKSIDLIIVATISPDMIFPATACIVQHKLGAECPAYDISAACSGFPFAM
;
A
#
# COMPACT_ATOMS: atom_id res chain seq x y z
N MET A 1 23.77 21.39 -4.52
CA MET A 1 24.59 20.82 -3.42
C MET A 1 23.94 19.51 -3.02
N SER A 2 24.67 18.39 -3.12
CA SER A 2 24.12 17.04 -2.90
C SER A 2 24.01 16.77 -1.41
N ALA A 3 22.78 16.69 -0.89
CA ALA A 3 22.52 16.08 0.41
C ALA A 3 22.89 14.59 0.31
N LYS A 4 24.03 14.20 0.91
CA LYS A 4 24.60 12.85 0.74
C LYS A 4 23.94 11.76 1.61
N ARG A 5 22.75 12.01 2.16
CA ARG A 5 22.06 11.05 3.04
C ARG A 5 20.57 11.10 2.78
N ALA A 6 20.00 9.96 2.40
CA ALA A 6 18.56 9.74 2.42
C ALA A 6 18.11 9.41 3.86
N THR A 7 16.92 9.84 4.23
CA THR A 7 16.26 9.48 5.48
C THR A 7 14.78 9.29 5.22
N ILE A 8 14.13 8.42 5.97
CA ILE A 8 12.67 8.34 6.00
C ILE A 8 12.18 9.57 6.79
N THR A 9 11.47 10.46 6.13
CA THR A 9 10.94 11.69 6.74
C THR A 9 9.56 11.49 7.37
N ALA A 10 8.74 10.61 6.78
CA ALA A 10 7.43 10.24 7.30
C ALA A 10 7.00 8.86 6.80
N VAL A 11 6.01 8.28 7.49
CA VAL A 11 5.35 7.03 7.11
C VAL A 11 3.84 7.23 7.19
N GLY A 12 3.11 6.70 6.22
CA GLY A 12 1.66 6.62 6.22
C GLY A 12 1.21 5.21 5.84
N HIS A 13 0.13 4.75 6.46
CA HIS A 13 -0.45 3.44 6.15
C HIS A 13 -1.96 3.57 6.02
N TYR A 14 -2.56 2.73 5.19
CA TYR A 14 -4.00 2.61 5.07
C TYR A 14 -4.36 1.15 4.85
N VAL A 15 -5.46 0.73 5.47
CA VAL A 15 -6.08 -0.58 5.27
C VAL A 15 -7.58 -0.38 5.11
N PRO A 16 -8.25 -1.20 4.29
CA PRO A 16 -9.70 -1.11 4.13
C PRO A 16 -10.43 -1.42 5.44
N GLU A 17 -11.67 -0.94 5.55
CA GLU A 17 -12.46 -1.02 6.78
C GLU A 17 -12.99 -2.43 7.07
N LYS A 18 -13.29 -3.22 6.02
CA LYS A 18 -13.84 -4.56 6.18
C LYS A 18 -12.83 -5.49 6.85
N ILE A 19 -13.22 -5.98 8.02
CA ILE A 19 -12.52 -7.01 8.76
C ILE A 19 -13.02 -8.38 8.30
N LEU A 20 -12.09 -9.30 8.04
CA LEU A 20 -12.33 -10.73 7.92
C LEU A 20 -11.67 -11.41 9.11
N SER A 21 -12.49 -11.85 10.06
CA SER A 21 -12.02 -12.51 11.28
C SER A 21 -11.67 -13.97 11.01
N ASN A 22 -10.95 -14.60 11.95
CA ASN A 22 -10.73 -16.04 11.89
C ASN A 22 -12.05 -16.83 11.98
N ALA A 23 -13.01 -16.38 12.79
CA ALA A 23 -14.34 -16.99 12.87
C ALA A 23 -15.12 -16.93 11.55
N ASP A 24 -14.83 -15.95 10.69
CA ASP A 24 -15.37 -15.91 9.34
C ASP A 24 -14.67 -16.92 8.41
N LEU A 25 -13.35 -17.09 8.56
CA LEU A 25 -12.59 -18.09 7.80
C LEU A 25 -12.97 -19.53 8.14
N GLU A 26 -13.28 -19.84 9.40
CA GLU A 26 -13.80 -21.15 9.83
C GLU A 26 -15.08 -21.54 9.06
N LYS A 27 -15.86 -20.56 8.61
CA LYS A 27 -17.08 -20.79 7.82
C LYS A 27 -16.79 -20.97 6.32
N MET A 28 -15.58 -20.65 5.87
CA MET A 28 -15.19 -20.64 4.46
C MET A 28 -14.30 -21.84 4.10
N VAL A 29 -13.48 -22.31 5.03
CA VAL A 29 -12.51 -23.40 4.84
C VAL A 29 -12.40 -24.25 6.11
N ASP A 30 -11.92 -25.48 5.97
CA ASP A 30 -11.71 -26.40 7.10
C ASP A 30 -10.49 -25.97 7.95
N THR A 31 -10.74 -25.11 8.95
CA THR A 31 -9.73 -24.54 9.86
C THR A 31 -10.38 -24.14 11.19
N THR A 32 -9.55 -23.79 12.18
CA THR A 32 -10.00 -23.15 13.45
C THR A 32 -9.19 -21.89 13.76
N ASP A 33 -9.74 -20.99 14.58
CA ASP A 33 -9.04 -19.80 15.11
C ASP A 33 -7.74 -20.18 15.83
N GLU A 34 -7.80 -21.21 16.69
CA GLU A 34 -6.64 -21.72 17.41
C GLU A 34 -5.55 -22.26 16.46
N TRP A 35 -5.96 -22.95 15.39
CA TRP A 35 -5.02 -23.41 14.37
C TRP A 35 -4.37 -22.23 13.63
N ILE A 36 -5.14 -21.21 13.24
CA ILE A 36 -4.63 -20.03 12.52
C ILE A 36 -3.65 -19.26 13.42
N ILE A 37 -4.03 -18.98 14.67
CA ILE A 37 -3.20 -18.20 15.61
C ILE A 37 -1.91 -18.95 15.93
N SER A 38 -1.98 -20.25 16.25
CA SER A 38 -0.78 -21.02 16.62
C SER A 38 0.24 -21.12 15.48
N ARG A 39 -0.21 -21.08 14.22
CA ARG A 39 0.66 -21.20 13.03
C ARG A 39 1.13 -19.86 12.49
N THR A 40 0.33 -18.80 12.60
CA THR A 40 0.57 -17.52 11.89
C THR A 40 0.59 -16.30 12.80
N GLY A 41 0.03 -16.40 14.01
CA GLY A 41 -0.19 -15.26 14.90
C GLY A 41 -1.33 -14.32 14.46
N ILE A 42 -2.02 -14.59 13.34
CA ILE A 42 -3.05 -13.72 12.78
C ILE A 42 -4.38 -13.95 13.49
N ARG A 43 -5.03 -12.86 13.93
CA ARG A 43 -6.38 -12.86 14.53
C ARG A 43 -7.46 -12.34 13.59
N GLU A 44 -7.09 -11.34 12.80
CA GLU A 44 -7.96 -10.72 11.80
C GLU A 44 -7.12 -10.24 10.62
N ARG A 45 -7.79 -10.02 9.49
CA ARG A 45 -7.21 -9.34 8.33
C ARG A 45 -8.18 -8.32 7.76
N ARG A 46 -7.66 -7.42 6.92
CA ARG A 46 -8.46 -6.43 6.21
C ARG A 46 -8.61 -6.84 4.76
N ILE A 47 -9.82 -6.72 4.22
CA ILE A 47 -10.16 -7.11 2.85
C ILE A 47 -10.75 -5.91 2.14
N ALA A 48 -10.25 -5.57 0.96
CA ALA A 48 -10.85 -4.51 0.17
C ALA A 48 -12.19 -4.99 -0.40
N GLU A 49 -13.18 -4.10 -0.47
CA GLU A 49 -14.44 -4.43 -1.16
C GLU A 49 -14.19 -4.64 -2.66
N LYS A 50 -15.07 -5.42 -3.29
CA LYS A 50 -14.95 -5.71 -4.72
C LYS A 50 -14.97 -4.40 -5.51
N GLY A 51 -13.95 -4.22 -6.36
CA GLY A 51 -13.81 -3.04 -7.20
C GLY A 51 -13.01 -1.89 -6.57
N VAL A 52 -12.57 -2.01 -5.31
CA VAL A 52 -11.59 -1.08 -4.74
C VAL A 52 -10.21 -1.39 -5.32
N PRO A 53 -9.60 -0.47 -6.09
CA PRO A 53 -8.31 -0.70 -6.71
C PRO A 53 -7.15 -0.43 -5.75
N THR A 54 -5.97 -0.99 -6.06
CA THR A 54 -4.74 -0.78 -5.28
C THR A 54 -4.34 0.68 -5.22
N SER A 55 -4.54 1.44 -6.30
CA SER A 55 -4.27 2.89 -6.33
C SER A 55 -5.05 3.64 -5.28
N GLU A 56 -6.29 3.24 -4.97
CA GLU A 56 -7.09 3.91 -3.95
C GLU A 56 -6.47 3.73 -2.57
N LEU A 57 -6.08 2.49 -2.23
CA LEU A 57 -5.42 2.19 -0.96
C LEU A 57 -4.09 2.95 -0.84
N ALA A 58 -3.31 2.97 -1.93
CA ALA A 58 -2.03 3.68 -2.00
C ALA A 58 -2.19 5.20 -1.83
N VAL A 59 -3.22 5.81 -2.45
CA VAL A 59 -3.50 7.25 -2.31
C VAL A 59 -3.83 7.61 -0.87
N GLN A 60 -4.63 6.80 -0.16
CA GLN A 60 -4.95 7.05 1.24
C GLN A 60 -3.71 6.94 2.14
N ALA A 61 -2.85 5.94 1.89
CA ALA A 61 -1.58 5.81 2.61
C ALA A 61 -0.62 6.99 2.31
N ALA A 62 -0.52 7.41 1.06
CA ALA A 62 0.33 8.52 0.64
C ALA A 62 -0.15 9.87 1.20
N LYS A 63 -1.46 10.12 1.25
CA LYS A 63 -2.03 11.31 1.90
C LYS A 63 -1.63 11.40 3.36
N ARG A 64 -1.71 10.30 4.11
CA ARG A 64 -1.28 10.24 5.51
C ARG A 64 0.23 10.46 5.66
N ALA A 65 1.04 9.92 4.74
CA ALA A 65 2.49 10.15 4.75
C ALA A 65 2.84 11.62 4.48
N LEU A 66 2.18 12.25 3.51
CA LEU A 66 2.33 13.68 3.19
C LEU A 66 1.90 14.57 4.35
N GLU A 67 0.76 14.27 4.97
CA GLU A 67 0.26 14.97 6.16
C GLU A 67 1.26 14.87 7.32
N ASN A 68 1.76 13.66 7.62
CA ASN A 68 2.78 13.45 8.66
C ASN A 68 4.11 14.14 8.36
N ALA A 69 4.43 14.40 7.08
CA ALA A 69 5.61 15.12 6.65
C ALA A 69 5.40 16.63 6.54
N GLU A 70 4.16 17.12 6.70
CA GLU A 70 3.75 18.50 6.39
C GLU A 70 4.13 18.92 4.95
N LEU A 71 4.01 17.99 4.00
CA LEU A 71 4.34 18.19 2.59
C LEU A 71 3.10 18.21 1.71
N ILE A 72 3.22 18.88 0.56
CA ILE A 72 2.18 18.89 -0.48
C ILE A 72 2.55 17.93 -1.62
N PRO A 73 1.59 17.34 -2.34
CA PRO A 73 1.86 16.43 -3.45
C PRO A 73 2.85 16.97 -4.51
N LYS A 74 2.83 18.29 -4.75
CA LYS A 74 3.72 18.96 -5.72
C LYS A 74 5.18 19.05 -5.29
N SER A 75 5.51 18.78 -4.02
CA SER A 75 6.90 18.76 -3.54
C SER A 75 7.56 17.39 -3.68
N ILE A 76 6.85 16.40 -4.23
CA ILE A 76 7.38 15.04 -4.43
C ILE A 76 8.10 14.98 -5.77
N ASP A 77 9.34 14.52 -5.79
CA ASP A 77 10.17 14.43 -7.01
C ASP A 77 10.04 13.08 -7.74
N LEU A 78 9.52 12.04 -7.08
CA LEU A 78 9.33 10.71 -7.64
C LEU A 78 8.28 9.91 -6.86
N ILE A 79 7.40 9.19 -7.56
CA ILE A 79 6.48 8.22 -6.96
C ILE A 79 6.84 6.81 -7.44
N ILE A 80 7.07 5.90 -6.49
CA ILE A 80 7.29 4.48 -6.75
C ILE A 80 6.18 3.69 -6.07
N VAL A 81 5.44 2.87 -6.81
CA VAL A 81 4.46 1.94 -6.23
C VAL A 81 4.99 0.51 -6.34
N ALA A 82 5.30 -0.08 -5.20
CA ALA A 82 5.68 -1.49 -5.12
C ALA A 82 4.44 -2.38 -5.02
N THR A 83 4.06 -3.05 -6.11
CA THR A 83 2.86 -3.90 -6.14
C THR A 83 2.99 -5.07 -7.12
N ILE A 84 2.35 -6.19 -6.77
CA ILE A 84 2.10 -7.34 -7.66
C ILE A 84 0.60 -7.53 -7.96
N SER A 85 -0.24 -6.66 -7.40
CA SER A 85 -1.68 -6.61 -7.63
C SER A 85 -2.06 -5.22 -8.12
N PRO A 86 -1.56 -4.79 -9.30
CA PRO A 86 -1.86 -3.46 -9.82
C PRO A 86 -3.33 -3.33 -10.20
N ASP A 87 -3.79 -2.09 -10.38
CA ASP A 87 -5.15 -1.80 -10.86
C ASP A 87 -5.43 -2.49 -12.21
N MET A 88 -4.42 -2.51 -13.07
CA MET A 88 -4.41 -3.09 -14.42
C MET A 88 -2.95 -3.24 -14.90
N ILE A 89 -2.74 -3.93 -16.02
CA ILE A 89 -1.39 -4.13 -16.58
C ILE A 89 -0.80 -2.82 -17.12
N PHE A 90 -1.65 -1.95 -17.68
CA PHE A 90 -1.27 -0.64 -18.18
C PHE A 90 -2.50 0.30 -18.14
N PRO A 91 -2.35 1.57 -17.72
CA PRO A 91 -1.12 2.23 -17.24
C PRO A 91 -0.64 1.74 -15.86
N ALA A 92 0.54 2.19 -15.43
CA ALA A 92 1.08 1.88 -14.11
C ALA A 92 0.19 2.43 -12.99
N THR A 93 0.08 1.69 -11.89
CA THR A 93 -0.65 2.09 -10.68
C THR A 93 -0.13 3.41 -10.12
N ALA A 94 1.19 3.61 -10.16
CA ALA A 94 1.86 4.84 -9.75
C ALA A 94 1.37 6.07 -10.51
N CYS A 95 1.07 5.97 -11.81
CA CYS A 95 0.50 7.07 -12.59
C CYS A 95 -0.90 7.45 -12.10
N ILE A 96 -1.71 6.46 -11.71
CA ILE A 96 -3.04 6.70 -11.15
C ILE A 96 -2.92 7.38 -9.77
N VAL A 97 -1.98 6.92 -8.94
CA VAL A 97 -1.67 7.55 -7.64
C VAL A 97 -1.20 8.99 -7.82
N GLN A 98 -0.25 9.23 -8.72
CA GLN A 98 0.26 10.55 -9.08
C GLN A 98 -0.89 11.50 -9.47
N HIS A 99 -1.75 11.06 -10.39
CA HIS A 99 -2.91 11.84 -10.83
C HIS A 99 -3.88 12.15 -9.67
N LYS A 100 -4.25 11.14 -8.86
CA LYS A 100 -5.18 11.30 -7.73
C LYS A 100 -4.63 12.18 -6.61
N LEU A 101 -3.31 12.21 -6.42
CA LEU A 101 -2.65 13.11 -5.47
C LEU A 101 -2.49 14.54 -6.02
N GLY A 102 -2.56 14.73 -7.34
CA GLY A 102 -2.21 16.01 -7.96
C GLY A 102 -0.71 16.29 -7.95
N ALA A 103 0.11 15.23 -7.97
CA ALA A 103 1.55 15.33 -8.14
C ALA A 103 1.92 15.45 -9.63
N GLU A 104 3.11 15.99 -9.93
CA GLU A 104 3.57 16.27 -11.30
C GLU A 104 4.90 15.56 -11.64
N CYS A 105 5.38 14.70 -10.74
CA CYS A 105 6.67 14.02 -10.86
C CYS A 105 6.60 12.69 -11.58
N PRO A 106 7.71 12.14 -12.10
CA PRO A 106 7.74 10.80 -12.67
C PRO A 106 7.13 9.75 -11.70
N ALA A 107 6.45 8.76 -12.27
CA ALA A 107 5.78 7.71 -11.51
C ALA A 107 5.92 6.36 -12.20
N TYR A 108 6.33 5.32 -11.47
CA TYR A 108 6.43 3.96 -12.01
C TYR A 108 6.14 2.87 -10.96
N ASP A 109 5.77 1.69 -11.46
CA ASP A 109 5.55 0.51 -10.62
C ASP A 109 6.82 -0.35 -10.55
N ILE A 110 7.05 -0.97 -9.40
CA ILE A 110 8.07 -2.02 -9.23
C ILE A 110 7.43 -3.32 -8.76
N SER A 111 7.76 -4.42 -9.45
CA SER A 111 7.27 -5.76 -9.14
C SER A 111 8.40 -6.62 -8.58
N ALA A 112 8.47 -6.71 -7.24
CA ALA A 112 9.40 -7.59 -6.52
C ALA A 112 8.72 -8.32 -5.34
N ALA A 113 7.43 -8.65 -5.48
CA ALA A 113 6.62 -9.34 -4.47
C ALA A 113 6.76 -8.71 -3.07
N CYS A 114 6.90 -9.53 -2.01
CA CYS A 114 7.07 -9.06 -0.64
C CYS A 114 8.36 -8.25 -0.42
N SER A 115 9.34 -8.35 -1.32
CA SER A 115 10.57 -7.54 -1.30
C SER A 115 10.43 -6.20 -2.01
N GLY A 116 9.23 -5.85 -2.50
CA GLY A 116 8.97 -4.61 -3.24
C GLY A 116 9.35 -3.34 -2.48
N PHE A 117 9.03 -3.25 -1.18
CA PHE A 117 9.35 -2.07 -0.38
C PHE A 117 10.88 -1.86 -0.19
N PRO A 118 11.67 -2.89 0.20
CA PRO A 118 13.13 -2.78 0.22
C PRO A 118 13.78 -2.43 -1.12
N PHE A 119 13.22 -2.87 -2.25
CA PHE A 119 13.76 -2.54 -3.57
C PHE A 119 13.43 -1.11 -4.03
N ALA A 120 12.39 -0.51 -3.46
CA ALA A 120 11.92 0.83 -3.81
C ALA A 120 12.56 1.96 -2.98
N MET A 121 13.23 1.63 -1.86
CA MET A 121 13.83 2.60 -0.92
C MET A 121 15.34 2.71 -1.05
#